data_AF-A0A9Q0Q3G1-F1
#
_entry.id   AF-A0A9Q0Q3G1-F1
#
_cell.length_a   1.000
_cell.length_b   1.000
_cell.length_c   1.000
_cell.angle_alpha   90.00
_cell.angle_beta   90.00
_cell.angle_gamma   90.00
#
_symmetry.space_group_name_H-M   'P 1'
#
loop_
_entity.id
_entity.type
_entity.pdbx_description
1 polymer ?
#
loop_
_entity_poly.entity_id
_entity_poly.type
_entity_poly.pdbx_seq_one_letter_code
_entity_poly.pdbx_strand_id
1 'polypeptide(L)'
;MMGFEWTVTKFLWFYYFIFMCFIYFTLFGMMVVALTPAPQIGAICMSFFTSFWNLFSGFLLPRPLIPIWWRWYYWCSPVAWTLYGLVTSQVGQNTNRD
;
A
#
# COMPACT_ATOMS: atom_id res chain seq x y z
N MET A 1 18.37 1.62 11.96
CA MET A 1 16.94 1.36 11.66
C MET A 1 16.86 0.71 10.29
N MET A 2 16.32 -0.53 10.22
CA MET A 2 16.20 -1.41 9.03
C MET A 2 17.47 -1.77 8.23
N GLY A 3 18.63 -1.18 8.49
CA GLY A 3 19.88 -1.53 7.78
C GLY A 3 19.90 -1.06 6.32
N PHE A 4 19.06 -0.08 5.97
CA PHE A 4 19.05 0.50 4.63
C PHE A 4 20.32 1.30 4.36
N GLU A 5 20.81 1.23 3.12
CA GLU A 5 21.93 2.04 2.69
C GLU A 5 21.59 3.52 2.76
N TRP A 6 22.50 4.31 3.35
CA TRP A 6 22.36 5.77 3.54
C TRP A 6 22.59 6.55 2.23
N THR A 7 21.87 6.19 1.17
CA THR A 7 21.87 6.94 -0.10
C THR A 7 20.66 7.87 -0.12
N VAL A 8 20.90 9.18 -0.34
CA VAL A 8 19.86 10.22 -0.39
C VAL A 8 18.74 9.85 -1.37
N THR A 9 19.10 9.28 -2.52
CA THR A 9 18.14 8.80 -3.53
C THR A 9 17.17 7.75 -2.97
N LYS A 10 17.67 6.73 -2.26
CA LYS A 10 16.85 5.66 -1.65
C LYS A 10 15.91 6.22 -0.57
N PHE A 11 16.40 7.19 0.21
CA PHE A 11 15.61 7.87 1.22
C PHE A 11 14.48 8.71 0.62
N LEU A 12 14.75 9.48 -0.45
CA LEU A 12 13.72 10.27 -1.12
C LEU A 12 12.63 9.39 -1.73
N TRP A 13 13.00 8.27 -2.37
CA TRP A 13 12.01 7.30 -2.87
C TRP A 13 11.17 6.71 -1.73
N PHE A 14 11.80 6.31 -0.63
CA PHE A 14 11.10 5.83 0.56
C PHE A 14 10.10 6.86 1.10
N TYR A 15 10.54 8.10 1.28
CA TYR A 15 9.70 9.20 1.75
C TYR A 15 8.52 9.46 0.81
N TYR A 16 8.78 9.48 -0.50
CA TYR A 16 7.72 9.66 -1.52
C TYR A 16 6.64 8.58 -1.44
N PHE A 17 7.02 7.29 -1.37
CA PHE A 17 6.04 6.21 -1.31
C PHE A 17 5.23 6.22 -0.01
N ILE A 18 5.86 6.51 1.13
CA ILE A 18 5.16 6.63 2.42
C ILE A 18 4.23 7.84 2.43
N PHE A 19 4.68 8.98 1.92
CA PHE A 19 3.86 10.19 1.84
C PHE A 19 2.63 9.98 0.95
N MET A 20 2.80 9.38 -0.22
CA MET A 20 1.69 9.03 -1.12
C MET A 20 0.72 8.05 -0.46
N CYS A 21 1.23 7.03 0.24
CA CYS A 21 0.41 6.09 1.01
C CYS A 21 -0.50 6.81 2.01
N PHE A 22 0.07 7.76 2.77
CA PHE A 22 -0.68 8.53 3.76
C PHE A 22 -1.77 9.40 3.14
N ILE A 23 -1.49 10.06 2.01
CA ILE A 23 -2.48 10.85 1.26
C ILE A 23 -3.63 9.96 0.79
N TYR A 24 -3.35 8.78 0.22
CA TYR A 24 -4.40 7.90 -0.27
C TYR A 24 -5.36 7.44 0.85
N PHE A 25 -4.82 7.04 2.00
CA PHE A 25 -5.64 6.67 3.15
C PHE A 25 -6.48 7.84 3.67
N THR A 26 -5.92 9.06 3.67
CA THR A 26 -6.62 10.26 4.13
C THR A 26 -7.75 10.66 3.18
N LEU A 27 -7.49 10.67 1.87
CA LEU A 27 -8.51 10.98 0.85
C LEU A 27 -9.64 9.95 0.87
N PHE A 28 -9.31 8.67 0.97
CA PHE A 28 -10.32 7.62 1.05
C PHE A 28 -11.16 7.72 2.34
N GLY A 29 -10.52 8.03 3.48
CA GLY A 29 -11.23 8.28 4.74
C GLY A 29 -12.21 9.43 4.64
N MET A 30 -11.80 10.55 4.03
CA MET A 30 -12.68 11.70 3.80
C MET A 30 -13.85 11.35 2.88
N MET A 31 -13.62 10.55 1.83
CA MET A 31 -14.69 10.08 0.95
C MET A 31 -15.72 9.21 1.70
N VAL A 32 -15.26 8.26 2.53
CA VAL A 32 -16.14 7.37 3.30
C VAL A 32 -17.00 8.16 4.30
N VAL A 33 -16.40 9.13 4.99
CA VAL A 33 -17.11 10.02 5.93
C VAL A 33 -18.13 10.89 5.19
N ALA A 34 -17.82 11.40 4.00
CA ALA A 34 -18.74 12.20 3.21
C ALA A 34 -19.97 11.41 2.71
N LEU A 35 -19.80 10.10 2.48
CA LEU A 35 -20.87 9.22 2.00
C LEU A 35 -21.77 8.69 3.12
N THR A 36 -21.34 8.75 4.40
CA THR A 36 -22.10 8.19 5.51
C THR A 36 -22.80 9.27 6.35
N PRO A 37 -24.09 9.07 6.69
CA PRO A 37 -24.83 10.03 7.51
C PRO A 37 -24.40 10.02 8.99
N ALA A 38 -23.69 8.97 9.44
CA ALA A 38 -23.18 8.85 10.81
C ALA A 38 -21.70 8.42 10.83
N PRO A 39 -20.84 9.06 11.65
CA PRO A 39 -19.41 8.79 11.67
C PRO A 39 -19.06 7.37 12.17
N GLN A 40 -19.89 6.77 13.02
CA GLN A 40 -19.70 5.38 13.49
C GLN A 40 -19.82 4.37 12.35
N ILE A 41 -20.77 4.58 11.42
CA ILE A 41 -20.96 3.69 10.27
C ILE A 41 -19.76 3.84 9.32
N GLY A 42 -19.30 5.08 9.10
CA GLY A 42 -18.10 5.36 8.31
C GLY A 42 -16.85 4.65 8.85
N ALA A 43 -16.65 4.62 10.17
CA ALA A 43 -15.52 3.93 10.79
C ALA A 43 -15.57 2.39 10.59
N ILE A 44 -16.76 1.78 10.66
CA ILE A 44 -16.94 0.35 10.41
C ILE A 44 -16.66 0.04 8.94
N CYS A 45 -17.19 0.85 8.01
CA CYS A 45 -16.88 0.69 6.57
C CYS A 45 -15.38 0.85 6.30
N MET A 46 -14.74 1.87 6.87
CA MET A 46 -13.31 2.14 6.68
C MET A 46 -12.43 0.98 7.17
N SER A 47 -12.74 0.41 8.33
CA SER A 47 -11.98 -0.72 8.89
C SER A 47 -12.12 -1.99 8.04
N PHE A 48 -13.30 -2.24 7.48
CA PHE A 48 -13.53 -3.34 6.54
C PHE A 48 -12.69 -3.18 5.25
N PHE A 49 -12.76 -2.03 4.60
CA PHE A 49 -11.98 -1.76 3.38
C PHE A 49 -10.46 -1.79 3.62
N THR A 50 -10.01 -1.25 4.76
CA THR A 50 -8.59 -1.27 5.15
C THR A 50 -8.09 -2.71 5.35
N SER A 51 -8.89 -3.57 5.98
CA SER A 51 -8.56 -4.99 6.16
C SER A 51 -8.45 -5.72 4.82
N PHE A 52 -9.36 -5.44 3.90
CA PHE A 52 -9.32 -5.99 2.54
C PHE A 52 -8.08 -5.56 1.77
N TRP A 53 -7.74 -4.27 1.81
CA TRP A 53 -6.50 -3.79 1.16
C TRP A 53 -5.25 -4.40 1.77
N ASN A 54 -5.22 -4.66 3.07
CA ASN A 54 -4.08 -5.31 3.71
C ASN A 54 -3.93 -6.76 3.25
N LEU A 55 -5.05 -7.51 3.18
CA LEU A 55 -5.08 -8.91 2.76
C LEU A 55 -4.60 -9.10 1.30
N PHE A 56 -5.09 -8.25 0.39
CA PHE A 56 -4.76 -8.32 -1.04
C PHE A 56 -3.54 -7.48 -1.44
N SER A 57 -2.81 -6.89 -0.49
CA SER A 57 -1.62 -6.07 -0.77
C SER A 57 -0.45 -6.84 -1.40
N GLY A 58 -0.52 -8.18 -1.43
CA GLY A 58 0.55 -9.04 -1.91
C GLY A 58 1.58 -9.42 -0.85
N PHE A 59 1.49 -8.86 0.36
CA PHE A 59 2.35 -9.21 1.49
C PHE A 59 1.81 -10.40 2.28
N LEU A 60 0.55 -10.35 2.76
CA LEU A 60 -0.06 -11.48 3.45
C LEU A 60 -0.42 -12.62 2.49
N LEU A 61 -1.01 -12.29 1.34
CA LEU A 61 -1.40 -13.26 0.32
C LEU A 61 -0.65 -12.95 -0.98
N PRO A 62 0.38 -13.74 -1.32
CA PRO A 62 1.19 -13.46 -2.50
C PRO A 62 0.36 -13.59 -3.78
N ARG A 63 0.62 -12.72 -4.77
CA ARG A 63 -0.10 -12.63 -6.05
C ARG A 63 -0.48 -13.97 -6.71
N PRO A 64 0.39 -15.00 -6.81
CA PRO A 64 0.06 -16.25 -7.51
C PRO A 64 -1.04 -17.07 -6.82
N LEU A 65 -1.23 -16.91 -5.50
CA LEU A 65 -2.27 -17.60 -4.72
C LEU A 65 -3.62 -16.88 -4.78
N ILE A 66 -3.68 -15.66 -5.34
CA ILE A 66 -4.94 -14.91 -5.50
C ILE A 66 -5.74 -15.51 -6.67
N PRO A 67 -7.01 -15.91 -6.45
CA PRO A 67 -7.87 -16.39 -7.51
C PRO A 67 -7.98 -15.34 -8.64
N ILE A 68 -8.02 -15.80 -9.89
CA ILE A 68 -7.99 -14.94 -11.08
C ILE A 68 -9.07 -13.85 -11.04
N TRP A 69 -10.27 -14.19 -10.55
CA TRP A 69 -11.40 -13.27 -10.39
C TRP A 69 -11.19 -12.17 -9.34
N TRP A 70 -10.30 -12.35 -8.36
CA TRP A 70 -9.97 -11.32 -7.36
C TRP A 70 -8.65 -10.61 -7.65
N ARG A 71 -7.97 -11.00 -8.73
CA ARG A 71 -6.69 -10.41 -9.12
C ARG A 71 -6.82 -8.94 -9.47
N TRP A 72 -7.96 -8.46 -9.96
CA TRP A 72 -8.18 -7.02 -10.23
C TRP A 72 -8.08 -6.17 -8.96
N TYR A 73 -8.53 -6.69 -7.81
CA TYR A 73 -8.52 -5.95 -6.55
C TYR A 73 -7.09 -5.65 -6.08
N TYR A 74 -6.16 -6.57 -6.37
CA TYR A 74 -4.74 -6.35 -6.18
C TYR A 74 -4.27 -5.08 -6.92
N TRP A 75 -4.66 -4.90 -8.20
CA TRP A 75 -4.28 -3.74 -9.02
C TRP A 75 -4.96 -2.45 -8.56
N CYS A 76 -6.17 -2.51 -8.02
CA CYS A 76 -6.84 -1.34 -7.45
C CYS A 76 -6.30 -0.96 -6.05
N SER A 77 -5.59 -1.85 -5.37
CA SER A 77 -5.12 -1.60 -4.00
C SER A 77 -3.89 -0.68 -3.98
N PRO A 78 -3.99 0.55 -3.42
CA PRO A 78 -2.84 1.46 -3.35
C PRO A 78 -1.71 0.89 -2.48
N VAL A 79 -2.06 0.06 -1.49
CA VAL A 79 -1.11 -0.64 -0.61
C VAL A 79 -0.19 -1.56 -1.39
N ALA A 80 -0.71 -2.31 -2.37
CA ALA A 80 0.10 -3.17 -3.22
C ALA A 80 1.16 -2.38 -4.01
N TRP A 81 0.80 -1.22 -4.54
CA TRP A 81 1.71 -0.35 -5.28
C TRP A 81 2.79 0.25 -4.37
N THR A 82 2.42 0.68 -3.17
CA THR A 82 3.39 1.23 -2.20
C THR A 82 4.41 0.17 -1.77
N LEU A 83 3.95 -1.06 -1.49
CA LEU A 83 4.85 -2.18 -1.16
C LEU A 83 5.75 -2.55 -2.34
N TYR A 84 5.21 -2.62 -3.56
CA TYR A 84 6.02 -2.87 -4.75
C TYR A 84 7.06 -1.77 -4.97
N GLY A 85 6.69 -0.50 -4.84
CA GLY A 85 7.60 0.64 -4.98
C GLY A 85 8.70 0.66 -3.92
N LEU A 86 8.35 0.33 -2.67
CA LEU A 86 9.31 0.21 -1.59
C LEU A 86 10.28 -0.96 -1.80
N VAL A 87 9.79 -2.16 -2.12
CA VAL A 87 10.65 -3.33 -2.33
C VAL A 87 11.56 -3.14 -3.54
N THR A 88 11.05 -2.62 -4.65
CA THR A 88 11.86 -2.36 -5.86
C THR A 88 12.90 -1.27 -5.63
N SER A 89 12.54 -0.17 -4.95
CA SER A 89 13.50 0.91 -4.66
C SER A 89 14.59 0.46 -3.70
N GLN A 90 14.26 -0.31 -2.65
CA GLN A 90 15.23 -0.72 -1.64
C GLN A 90 16.07 -1.92 -2.05
N VAL A 91 15.45 -2.98 -2.60
CA VAL A 91 16.11 -4.27 -2.88
C VAL A 91 16.45 -4.45 -4.36
N GLY A 92 15.71 -3.82 -5.27
CA GLY A 92 15.85 -4.05 -6.72
C GLY A 92 17.17 -3.60 -7.34
N GLN A 93 17.94 -2.72 -6.68
CA GLN A 93 19.25 -2.27 -7.19
C GLN A 93 20.42 -3.18 -6.80
N ASN A 94 20.20 -4.18 -5.95
CA ASN A 94 21.29 -5.04 -5.43
C ASN A 94 21.68 -6.16 -6.41
N THR A 95 21.00 -6.30 -7.56
CA THR A 95 21.23 -7.38 -8.56
C THR A 95 22.22 -7.02 -9.68
N ASN A 96 22.80 -5.81 -9.71
CA ASN A 96 23.77 -5.41 -10.74
C ASN A 96 25.18 -5.14 -10.19
N ARG A 97 25.58 -5.89 -9.18
CA ARG A 97 26.98 -5.98 -8.73
C ARG A 97 27.20 -7.42 -8.29
N ASP A 98 27.54 -8.26 -9.27
CA ASP A 98 28.41 -9.45 -9.21
C ASP A 98 28.45 -10.09 -10.61
#